data_AF-A0A8T4WRD0-F1
#
_entry.id   AF-A0A8T4WRD0-F1
#
_cell.length_a   1.000
_cell.length_b   1.000
_cell.length_c   1.000
_cell.angle_alpha   90.00
_cell.angle_beta   90.00
_cell.angle_gamma   90.00
#
_symmetry.space_group_name_H-M   'P 1'
#
loop_
_entity.id
_entity.type
_entity.pdbx_description
1 polymer ?
#
loop_
_entity_poly.entity_id
_entity_poly.type
_entity_poly.pdbx_seq_one_letter_code
_entity_poly.pdbx_strand_id
1 'polypeptide(L)'
;MEFFPYIPRPHQQAIVTTISNAFNDRSHLVIESGTGTGKTICVLSAALNYALAHEKKIIYITRTNAQQQQVIKELRAIRQTLKETDSRKEKIIGVGIQGRSNMCPHAKNDEELSKGTSEELSKFCSNEKKKTRNSHKGCPYYRNFVNEKNQVEDMIEWIKKELPTAETFIHYCEQKTICPYELNKKIVRDATVVVIPYIYIFDITIRNMLFDWLGVAEEDVLLIVDEAHNLPDYLRDLFSTQLSAWMLR
;
A
#
# COMPACT_ATOMS: atom_id res chain seq x y z
N MET A 1 -11.27 20.60 -4.70
CA MET A 1 -12.10 20.07 -5.80
C MET A 1 -11.30 19.74 -7.06
N GLU A 2 -10.07 20.20 -7.18
CA GLU A 2 -9.22 20.00 -8.36
C GLU A 2 -9.03 18.53 -8.77
N PHE A 3 -8.78 17.62 -7.81
CA PHE A 3 -8.60 16.19 -8.08
C PHE A 3 -9.90 15.37 -7.94
N PHE A 4 -11.07 15.94 -8.21
CA PHE A 4 -12.35 15.27 -8.03
C PHE A 4 -12.92 14.78 -9.38
N PRO A 5 -13.02 13.46 -9.64
CA PRO A 5 -13.28 12.93 -10.98
C PRO A 5 -14.75 12.78 -11.36
N TYR A 6 -15.66 13.12 -10.44
CA TYR A 6 -17.10 12.97 -10.63
C TYR A 6 -17.83 14.29 -10.47
N ILE A 7 -19.08 14.35 -10.90
CA ILE A 7 -19.96 15.44 -10.50
C ILE A 7 -20.21 15.29 -8.98
N PRO A 8 -19.84 16.28 -8.14
CA PRO A 8 -19.94 16.14 -6.70
C PRO A 8 -21.40 16.02 -6.26
N ARG A 9 -21.67 15.02 -5.43
CA ARG A 9 -22.95 14.86 -4.73
C ARG A 9 -23.05 15.87 -3.58
N PRO A 10 -24.27 16.12 -3.04
CA PRO A 10 -24.44 16.95 -1.87
C PRO A 10 -23.47 16.57 -0.74
N HIS A 11 -22.96 17.58 -0.03
CA HIS A 11 -22.02 17.46 1.10
C HIS A 11 -20.60 16.98 0.78
N GLN A 12 -20.32 16.37 -0.39
CA GLN A 12 -18.95 15.93 -0.73
C GLN A 12 -17.96 17.10 -0.79
N GLN A 13 -18.39 18.25 -1.32
CA GLN A 13 -17.58 19.46 -1.31
C GLN A 13 -17.25 19.92 0.12
N ALA A 14 -18.22 19.88 1.03
CA ALA A 14 -18.01 20.23 2.43
C ALA A 14 -17.00 19.28 3.11
N ILE A 15 -17.08 17.97 2.83
CA ILE A 15 -16.11 16.99 3.31
C ILE A 15 -14.70 17.32 2.79
N VAL A 16 -14.54 17.52 1.49
CA VAL A 16 -13.23 17.85 0.87
C VAL A 16 -12.65 19.13 1.47
N THR A 17 -13.46 20.17 1.67
CA THR A 17 -13.03 21.43 2.27
C THR A 17 -12.62 21.23 3.74
N THR A 18 -13.39 20.47 4.51
CA THR A 18 -13.08 20.18 5.92
C THR A 18 -11.75 19.45 6.06
N ILE A 19 -11.50 18.45 5.21
CA ILE A 19 -10.23 17.72 5.18
C ILE A 19 -9.07 18.65 4.79
N SER A 20 -9.27 19.49 3.78
CA SER A 20 -8.24 20.44 3.32
C SER A 20 -7.86 21.43 4.43
N ASN A 21 -8.84 21.94 5.18
CA ASN A 21 -8.60 22.84 6.31
C ASN A 21 -7.83 22.12 7.41
N ALA A 22 -8.20 20.88 7.77
CA ALA A 22 -7.48 20.12 8.78
C ALA A 22 -6.01 19.88 8.42
N PHE A 23 -5.69 19.60 7.15
CA PHE A 23 -4.30 19.50 6.69
C PHE A 23 -3.56 20.84 6.77
N ASN A 24 -4.19 21.95 6.38
CA ASN A 24 -3.59 23.28 6.48
C ASN A 24 -3.30 23.68 7.94
N ASP A 25 -4.22 23.35 8.85
CA ASP A 25 -4.10 23.62 10.28
C ASP A 25 -3.19 22.61 11.01
N ARG A 26 -2.66 21.61 10.30
CA ARG A 26 -1.86 20.50 10.85
C ARG A 26 -2.55 19.81 12.04
N SER A 27 -3.86 19.61 11.92
CA SER A 27 -4.70 19.03 12.97
C SER A 27 -5.16 17.61 12.63
N HIS A 28 -5.66 16.89 13.63
CA HIS A 28 -6.30 15.59 13.44
C HIS A 28 -7.79 15.75 13.18
N LEU A 29 -8.32 14.98 12.23
CA LEU A 29 -9.72 15.04 11.83
C LEU A 29 -10.35 13.64 11.85
N VAL A 30 -11.52 13.53 12.48
CA VAL A 30 -12.38 12.36 12.42
C VAL A 30 -13.64 12.74 11.65
N ILE A 31 -13.96 11.97 10.60
CA ILE A 31 -15.15 12.18 9.78
C ILE A 31 -16.03 10.94 9.86
N GLU A 32 -17.29 11.16 10.18
CA GLU A 32 -18.35 10.19 9.99
C GLU A 32 -19.14 10.53 8.73
N SER A 33 -19.41 9.53 7.90
CA SER A 33 -20.30 9.66 6.76
C SER A 33 -20.89 8.30 6.42
N GLY A 34 -22.11 8.27 5.90
CA GLY A 34 -22.79 7.04 5.51
C GLY A 34 -22.00 6.18 4.50
N THR A 35 -22.38 4.93 4.34
CA THR A 35 -21.83 4.08 3.28
C THR A 35 -22.24 4.61 1.90
N GLY A 36 -21.38 4.46 0.89
CA GLY A 36 -21.68 4.91 -0.48
C GLY A 36 -21.67 6.43 -0.71
N THR A 37 -21.33 7.25 0.28
CA THR A 37 -21.22 8.72 0.16
C THR A 37 -19.97 9.20 -0.56
N GLY A 38 -19.06 8.28 -0.94
CA GLY A 38 -17.81 8.60 -1.61
C GLY A 38 -16.73 9.15 -0.66
N LYS A 39 -16.67 8.64 0.58
CA LYS A 39 -15.62 8.99 1.56
C LYS A 39 -14.22 8.87 0.95
N THR A 40 -13.90 7.71 0.36
CA THR A 40 -12.60 7.42 -0.23
C THR A 40 -12.18 8.47 -1.27
N ILE A 41 -13.08 8.81 -2.20
CA ILE A 41 -12.74 9.81 -3.23
C ILE A 41 -12.59 11.21 -2.63
N CYS A 42 -13.45 11.61 -1.68
CA CYS A 42 -13.32 12.91 -1.01
C CYS A 42 -11.97 13.05 -0.30
N VAL A 43 -11.56 12.00 0.42
CA VAL A 43 -10.29 11.96 1.15
C VAL A 43 -9.11 11.97 0.18
N LEU A 44 -9.10 11.12 -0.84
CA LEU A 44 -8.02 11.08 -1.83
C LEU A 44 -7.88 12.41 -2.58
N SER A 45 -8.99 13.02 -3.01
CA SER A 45 -8.95 14.31 -3.72
C SER A 45 -8.36 15.43 -2.86
N ALA A 46 -8.71 15.49 -1.57
CA ALA A 46 -8.18 16.48 -0.63
C ALA A 46 -6.70 16.21 -0.30
N ALA A 47 -6.37 14.95 0.00
CA ALA A 47 -5.02 14.54 0.38
C ALA A 47 -4.03 14.73 -0.77
N LEU A 48 -4.38 14.35 -2.01
CA LEU A 48 -3.51 14.55 -3.17
C LEU A 48 -3.21 16.01 -3.42
N ASN A 49 -4.21 16.88 -3.26
CA ASN A 49 -4.02 18.32 -3.43
C ASN A 49 -2.98 18.85 -2.44
N TYR A 50 -3.13 18.52 -1.17
CA TYR A 50 -2.18 18.96 -0.14
C TYR A 50 -0.80 18.32 -0.33
N ALA A 51 -0.75 17.02 -0.60
CA ALA A 51 0.48 16.24 -0.70
C ALA A 51 1.37 16.72 -1.86
N LEU A 52 0.78 16.98 -3.03
CA LEU A 52 1.53 17.47 -4.18
C LEU A 52 2.03 18.91 -3.99
N ALA A 53 1.29 19.74 -3.25
CA ALA A 53 1.68 21.13 -2.97
C ALA A 53 2.79 21.25 -1.90
N HIS A 54 2.89 20.28 -0.98
CA HIS A 54 3.80 20.32 0.16
C HIS A 54 4.83 19.18 0.17
N GLU A 55 4.97 18.48 -0.96
CA GLU A 55 5.91 17.34 -1.13
C GLU A 55 5.73 16.23 -0.07
N LYS A 56 4.49 15.97 0.34
CA LYS A 56 4.16 14.93 1.32
C LYS A 56 3.83 13.60 0.62
N LYS A 57 4.04 12.49 1.33
CA LYS A 57 3.50 11.18 0.95
C LYS A 57 2.16 10.93 1.64
N ILE A 58 1.32 10.12 1.02
CA ILE A 58 0.04 9.68 1.58
C ILE A 58 0.16 8.20 1.92
N ILE A 59 -0.02 7.88 3.20
CA ILE A 59 -0.22 6.50 3.65
C ILE A 59 -1.71 6.30 3.90
N TYR A 60 -2.32 5.41 3.12
CA TYR A 60 -3.74 5.06 3.25
C TYR A 60 -3.84 3.65 3.84
N ILE A 61 -4.23 3.54 5.10
CA ILE A 61 -4.34 2.24 5.76
C ILE A 61 -5.75 1.66 5.67
N THR A 62 -5.86 0.41 5.24
CA THR A 62 -7.12 -0.32 5.09
C THR A 62 -7.14 -1.59 5.91
N ARG A 63 -8.35 -2.09 6.23
CA ARG A 63 -8.53 -3.36 6.94
C ARG A 63 -8.45 -4.56 6.00
N THR A 64 -8.96 -4.42 4.77
CA THR A 64 -9.08 -5.53 3.81
C THR A 64 -8.41 -5.24 2.47
N ASN A 65 -8.06 -6.30 1.74
CA ASN A 65 -7.54 -6.22 0.37
C ASN A 65 -8.57 -5.60 -0.60
N ALA A 66 -9.86 -5.85 -0.40
CA ALA A 66 -10.92 -5.26 -1.23
C ALA A 66 -10.99 -3.73 -1.08
N GLN A 67 -10.86 -3.22 0.16
CA GLN A 67 -10.75 -1.78 0.41
C GLN A 67 -9.50 -1.19 -0.25
N GLN A 68 -8.35 -1.86 -0.13
CA GLN A 68 -7.12 -1.44 -0.82
C GLN A 68 -7.33 -1.33 -2.33
N GLN A 69 -7.96 -2.34 -2.93
CA GLN A 69 -8.27 -2.35 -4.35
C GLN A 69 -9.15 -1.15 -4.75
N GLN A 70 -10.14 -0.80 -3.91
CA GLN A 70 -11.01 0.35 -4.16
C GLN A 70 -10.21 1.66 -4.18
N VAL A 71 -9.31 1.87 -3.22
CA VAL A 71 -8.46 3.08 -3.15
C VAL A 71 -7.63 3.25 -4.43
N ILE A 72 -7.02 2.18 -4.93
CA ILE A 72 -6.25 2.23 -6.19
C ILE A 72 -7.15 2.54 -7.40
N LYS A 73 -8.37 2.00 -7.45
CA LYS A 73 -9.35 2.31 -8.51
C LYS A 73 -9.76 3.79 -8.50
N GLU A 74 -10.05 4.35 -7.33
CA GLU A 74 -10.38 5.78 -7.19
C GLU A 74 -9.19 6.66 -7.59
N LEU A 75 -7.97 6.30 -7.19
CA LEU A 75 -6.75 7.01 -7.58
C LEU A 75 -6.55 7.02 -9.10
N ARG A 76 -6.83 5.90 -9.77
CA ARG A 76 -6.83 5.83 -11.24
C ARG A 76 -7.88 6.74 -11.85
N ALA A 77 -9.10 6.78 -11.29
CA ALA A 77 -10.15 7.67 -11.76
C ALA A 77 -9.73 9.14 -11.65
N ILE A 78 -9.07 9.53 -10.55
CA ILE A 78 -8.47 10.86 -10.40
C ILE A 78 -7.44 11.13 -11.51
N ARG A 79 -6.47 10.22 -11.71
CA ARG A 79 -5.40 10.41 -12.70
C ARG A 79 -5.94 10.55 -14.13
N GLN A 80 -7.04 9.88 -14.45
CA GLN A 80 -7.69 9.95 -15.77
C GLN A 80 -8.32 11.32 -16.08
N THR A 81 -8.61 12.14 -15.06
CA THR A 81 -9.10 13.51 -15.27
C THR A 81 -8.02 14.47 -15.76
N LEU A 82 -6.75 14.12 -15.55
CA LEU A 82 -5.61 14.95 -15.89
C LEU A 82 -5.18 14.72 -17.34
N LYS A 83 -4.93 15.82 -18.05
CA LYS A 83 -4.39 15.81 -19.42
C LYS A 83 -2.97 15.23 -19.41
N GLU A 84 -2.54 14.62 -20.50
CA GLU A 84 -1.16 14.11 -20.64
C GLU A 84 -0.09 15.20 -20.50
N THR A 85 -0.42 16.45 -20.83
CA THR A 85 0.48 17.59 -20.66
C THR A 85 0.56 18.11 -19.22
N ASP A 86 -0.26 17.60 -18.31
CA ASP A 86 -0.25 18.00 -16.91
C ASP A 86 0.87 17.26 -16.16
N SER A 87 1.94 17.99 -15.83
CA SER A 87 3.10 17.44 -15.10
C SER A 87 2.76 16.75 -13.78
N ARG A 88 1.60 17.04 -13.17
CA ARG A 88 1.15 16.41 -11.93
C ARG A 88 0.72 14.96 -12.14
N LYS A 89 0.30 14.60 -13.36
CA LYS A 89 -0.13 13.25 -13.69
C LYS A 89 0.97 12.21 -13.40
N GLU A 90 2.21 12.53 -13.74
CA GLU A 90 3.38 11.68 -13.49
C GLU A 90 3.79 11.64 -12.01
N LYS A 91 3.39 12.65 -11.22
CA LYS A 91 3.59 12.65 -9.76
C LYS A 91 2.57 11.79 -9.02
N ILE A 92 1.46 11.39 -9.65
CA ILE A 92 0.43 10.55 -9.03
C ILE A 92 0.78 9.07 -9.27
N ILE A 93 1.61 8.54 -8.38
CA ILE A 93 2.00 7.13 -8.35
C ILE A 93 1.35 6.48 -7.13
N GLY A 94 0.59 5.41 -7.36
CA GLY A 94 -0.10 4.64 -6.34
C GLY A 94 0.39 3.21 -6.25
N VAL A 95 0.66 2.72 -5.04
CA VAL A 95 1.11 1.35 -4.80
C VAL A 95 0.30 0.71 -3.69
N GLY A 96 -0.25 -0.48 -3.94
CA GLY A 96 -0.86 -1.33 -2.93
C GLY A 96 0.14 -2.35 -2.39
N ILE A 97 0.32 -2.41 -1.07
CA ILE A 97 1.16 -3.41 -0.40
C ILE A 97 0.26 -4.38 0.36
N GLN A 98 0.58 -5.67 0.31
CA GLN A 98 -0.07 -6.71 1.11
C GLN A 98 1.01 -7.53 1.84
N GLY A 99 0.59 -8.42 2.73
CA GLY A 99 1.50 -9.35 3.41
C GLY A 99 2.14 -10.37 2.46
N ARG A 100 3.22 -11.02 2.91
CA ARG A 100 3.89 -12.08 2.13
C ARG A 100 2.95 -13.25 1.80
N SER A 101 1.97 -13.54 2.65
CA SER A 101 0.96 -14.58 2.40
C SER A 101 0.20 -14.35 1.10
N ASN A 102 -0.05 -13.09 0.73
CA ASN A 102 -0.73 -12.74 -0.52
C ASN A 102 0.25 -12.42 -1.66
N MET A 103 1.41 -11.85 -1.36
CA MET A 103 2.36 -11.36 -2.37
C MET A 103 3.43 -12.37 -2.80
N CYS A 104 3.70 -13.41 -2.02
CA CYS A 104 4.75 -14.36 -2.32
C CYS A 104 4.21 -15.52 -3.16
N PRO A 105 4.67 -15.70 -4.41
CA PRO A 105 4.19 -16.83 -5.23
C PRO A 105 4.50 -18.20 -4.60
N HIS A 106 5.58 -18.32 -3.82
CA HIS A 106 5.84 -19.55 -3.05
C HIS A 106 4.79 -19.80 -1.97
N ALA A 107 4.44 -18.77 -1.18
CA ALA A 107 3.43 -18.92 -0.13
C ALA A 107 2.06 -19.24 -0.72
N LYS A 108 1.74 -18.69 -1.89
CA LYS A 108 0.46 -18.93 -2.58
C LYS A 108 0.34 -20.34 -3.17
N ASN A 109 1.45 -20.91 -3.65
CA ASN A 109 1.46 -22.20 -4.34
C ASN A 109 1.81 -23.39 -3.44
N ASP A 110 2.08 -23.14 -2.15
CA ASP A 110 2.45 -24.15 -1.16
C ASP A 110 1.43 -24.16 -0.02
N GLU A 111 0.82 -25.32 0.23
CA GLU A 111 -0.29 -25.42 1.18
C GLU A 111 0.14 -25.11 2.63
N GLU A 112 1.33 -25.53 3.03
CA GLU A 112 1.84 -25.29 4.39
C GLU A 112 2.24 -23.83 4.57
N LEU A 113 2.99 -23.28 3.61
CA LEU A 113 3.42 -21.87 3.67
C LEU A 113 2.23 -20.91 3.58
N SER A 114 1.17 -21.26 2.85
CA SER A 114 -0.03 -20.40 2.73
C SER A 114 -0.70 -20.12 4.09
N LYS A 115 -0.55 -21.04 5.05
CA LYS A 115 -1.09 -20.96 6.42
C LYS A 115 -0.08 -20.36 7.40
N GLY A 116 1.14 -20.09 6.95
CA GLY A 116 2.21 -19.55 7.77
C GLY A 116 1.95 -18.12 8.24
N THR A 117 2.40 -17.81 9.44
CA THR A 117 2.39 -16.46 10.02
C THR A 117 3.31 -15.52 9.24
N SER A 118 3.13 -14.21 9.42
CA SER A 118 4.00 -13.20 8.81
C SER A 118 5.48 -13.37 9.20
N GLU A 119 5.75 -13.85 10.42
CA GLU A 119 7.10 -14.10 10.92
C GLU A 119 7.72 -15.33 10.23
N GLU A 120 7.00 -16.44 10.15
CA GLU A 120 7.46 -17.67 9.48
C GLU A 120 7.77 -17.42 8.00
N LEU A 121 6.86 -16.73 7.30
CA LEU A 121 7.06 -16.34 5.91
C LEU A 121 8.25 -15.39 5.73
N SER A 122 8.50 -14.51 6.71
CA SER A 122 9.67 -13.63 6.70
C SER A 122 10.98 -14.40 6.89
N LYS A 123 11.00 -15.37 7.82
CA LYS A 123 12.15 -16.27 8.04
C LYS A 123 12.44 -17.13 6.83
N PHE A 124 11.41 -17.77 6.26
CA PHE A 124 11.50 -18.55 5.02
C PHE A 124 12.08 -17.70 3.88
N CYS A 125 11.47 -16.53 3.61
CA CYS A 125 11.92 -15.62 2.56
C CYS A 125 13.39 -15.20 2.76
N SER A 126 13.79 -14.90 3.99
CA SER A 126 15.17 -14.51 4.30
C SER A 126 16.16 -15.65 4.06
N ASN A 127 15.81 -16.89 4.40
CA ASN A 127 16.63 -18.06 4.13
C ASN A 127 16.79 -18.31 2.62
N GLU A 128 15.69 -18.26 1.87
CA GLU A 128 15.71 -18.44 0.42
C GLU A 128 16.54 -17.36 -0.29
N LYS A 129 16.46 -16.10 0.17
CA LYS A 129 17.31 -15.01 -0.35
C LYS A 129 18.80 -15.25 -0.07
N LYS A 130 19.15 -15.77 1.12
CA LYS A 130 20.54 -16.14 1.45
C LYS A 130 21.06 -17.25 0.54
N LYS A 131 20.26 -18.29 0.28
CA LYS A 131 20.62 -19.38 -0.65
C LYS A 131 20.86 -18.86 -2.07
N THR A 132 20.01 -17.93 -2.55
CA THR A 132 20.16 -17.30 -3.87
C THR A 132 21.47 -16.51 -4.00
N ARG A 133 21.95 -15.88 -2.93
CA ARG A 133 23.22 -15.13 -2.95
C ARG A 133 24.45 -16.05 -2.95
N ASN A 134 24.35 -17.22 -2.33
CA ASN A 134 25.48 -18.13 -2.12
C ASN A 134 25.52 -19.30 -3.13
N SER A 135 24.46 -19.50 -3.93
CA SER A 135 24.34 -20.64 -4.83
C SER A 135 23.31 -20.39 -5.94
N HIS A 136 23.27 -21.26 -6.97
CA HIS A 136 22.20 -21.30 -7.96
C HIS A 136 20.88 -21.93 -7.44
N LYS A 137 20.75 -22.17 -6.13
CA LYS A 137 19.52 -22.61 -5.44
C LYS A 137 18.83 -21.41 -4.77
N GLY A 138 17.65 -21.59 -4.20
CA GLY A 138 16.89 -20.52 -3.53
C GLY A 138 15.72 -19.98 -4.34
N CYS A 139 15.21 -18.80 -3.97
CA CYS A 139 14.02 -18.21 -4.61
C CYS A 139 14.33 -17.69 -6.04
N PRO A 140 13.69 -18.24 -7.08
CA PRO A 140 13.89 -17.80 -8.47
C PRO A 140 13.38 -16.37 -8.70
N TYR A 141 12.26 -15.98 -8.09
CA TYR A 141 11.70 -14.63 -8.21
C TYR A 141 12.65 -13.55 -7.68
N TYR A 142 13.31 -13.82 -6.55
CA TYR A 142 14.31 -12.90 -5.99
C TYR A 142 15.58 -12.87 -6.84
N ARG A 143 16.00 -14.02 -7.37
CA ARG A 143 17.17 -14.11 -8.26
C ARG A 143 16.99 -13.23 -9.48
N ASN A 144 15.87 -13.36 -10.17
CA ASN A 144 15.59 -12.57 -11.36
C ASN A 144 15.42 -11.08 -11.00
N PHE A 145 14.80 -10.75 -9.86
CA PHE A 145 14.76 -9.36 -9.38
C PHE A 145 16.16 -8.73 -9.22
N VAL A 146 17.16 -9.51 -8.81
CA VAL A 146 18.55 -9.03 -8.66
C VAL A 146 19.29 -8.99 -10.01
N ASN A 147 19.07 -9.99 -10.87
CA ASN A 147 19.85 -10.19 -12.09
C ASN A 147 19.27 -9.46 -13.32
N GLU A 148 17.95 -9.42 -13.46
CA GLU A 148 17.22 -8.90 -14.63
C GLU A 148 16.86 -7.42 -14.45
N LYS A 149 17.88 -6.55 -14.33
CA LYS A 149 17.66 -5.13 -14.01
C LYS A 149 16.79 -4.39 -15.02
N ASN A 150 17.01 -4.62 -16.32
CA ASN A 150 16.23 -3.99 -17.39
C ASN A 150 14.74 -4.38 -17.29
N GLN A 151 14.45 -5.66 -17.04
CA GLN A 151 13.10 -6.14 -16.84
C GLN A 151 12.45 -5.47 -15.62
N VAL A 152 13.20 -5.32 -14.52
CA VAL A 152 12.71 -4.63 -13.32
C VAL A 152 12.40 -3.16 -13.61
N GLU A 153 13.23 -2.47 -14.39
CA GLU A 153 13.01 -1.08 -14.79
C GLU A 153 11.76 -0.93 -15.68
N ASP A 154 11.61 -1.77 -16.70
CA ASP A 154 10.41 -1.80 -17.56
C ASP A 154 9.13 -2.02 -16.73
N MET A 155 9.21 -2.92 -15.75
CA MET A 155 8.08 -3.18 -14.85
C MET A 155 7.77 -1.98 -13.95
N ILE A 156 8.78 -1.26 -13.46
CA ILE A 156 8.58 -0.04 -12.66
C ILE A 156 7.87 1.03 -13.48
N GLU A 157 8.30 1.24 -14.73
CA GLU A 157 7.64 2.18 -15.64
C GLU A 157 6.17 1.80 -15.89
N TRP A 158 5.91 0.52 -16.11
CA TRP A 158 4.54 0.01 -16.25
C TRP A 158 3.69 0.27 -15.00
N ILE A 159 4.21 0.02 -13.79
CA ILE A 159 3.47 0.27 -12.54
C ILE A 159 3.19 1.77 -12.37
N LYS A 160 4.21 2.61 -12.62
CA LYS A 160 4.08 4.07 -12.54
C LYS A 160 3.06 4.59 -13.53
N LYS A 161 2.85 3.95 -14.68
CA LYS A 161 1.87 4.35 -15.69
C LYS A 161 0.46 3.84 -15.41
N GLU A 162 0.32 2.55 -15.09
CA GLU A 162 -0.99 1.89 -15.05
C GLU A 162 -1.66 1.90 -13.66
N LEU A 163 -0.88 2.13 -12.59
CA LEU A 163 -1.31 2.00 -11.19
C LEU A 163 -2.11 0.69 -10.95
N PRO A 164 -1.50 -0.48 -11.23
CA PRO A 164 -2.17 -1.76 -11.05
C PRO A 164 -2.65 -1.95 -9.62
N THR A 165 -3.78 -2.66 -9.44
CA THR A 165 -4.13 -3.14 -8.10
C THR A 165 -3.10 -4.18 -7.66
N ALA A 166 -3.01 -4.45 -6.35
CA ALA A 166 -2.06 -5.43 -5.84
C ALA A 166 -2.23 -6.80 -6.52
N GLU A 167 -3.45 -7.23 -6.81
CA GLU A 167 -3.74 -8.50 -7.50
C GLU A 167 -3.19 -8.52 -8.94
N THR A 168 -3.45 -7.46 -9.71
CA THR A 168 -2.93 -7.33 -11.09
C THR A 168 -1.41 -7.24 -11.08
N PHE A 169 -0.83 -6.50 -10.12
CA PHE A 169 0.61 -6.36 -9.95
C PHE A 169 1.28 -7.70 -9.62
N ILE A 170 0.75 -8.45 -8.64
CA ILE A 170 1.27 -9.76 -8.26
C ILE A 170 1.22 -10.72 -9.45
N HIS A 171 0.10 -10.76 -10.17
CA HIS A 171 -0.04 -11.61 -11.35
C HIS A 171 0.97 -11.26 -12.45
N TYR A 172 1.18 -9.97 -12.72
CA TYR A 172 2.16 -9.52 -13.70
C TYR A 172 3.59 -9.91 -13.30
N CYS A 173 3.93 -9.78 -12.01
CA CYS A 173 5.21 -10.22 -11.47
C CYS A 173 5.40 -11.75 -11.55
N GLU A 174 4.34 -12.53 -11.29
CA GLU A 174 4.35 -13.98 -11.45
C GLU A 174 4.68 -14.37 -12.90
N GLN A 175 4.02 -13.75 -13.89
CA GLN A 175 4.29 -13.99 -15.32
C GLN A 175 5.72 -13.63 -15.73
N LYS A 176 6.28 -12.55 -15.16
CA LYS A 176 7.65 -12.11 -15.43
C LYS A 176 8.70 -12.82 -14.58
N THR A 177 8.28 -13.70 -13.66
CA THR A 177 9.15 -14.37 -12.68
C THR A 177 10.00 -13.37 -11.87
N ILE A 178 9.41 -12.27 -11.45
CA ILE A 178 10.04 -11.24 -10.60
C ILE A 178 9.36 -11.22 -9.23
N CYS A 179 10.12 -10.99 -8.16
CA CYS A 179 9.58 -10.99 -6.80
C CYS A 179 8.66 -9.79 -6.56
N PRO A 180 7.34 -9.99 -6.34
CA PRO A 180 6.41 -8.87 -6.15
C PRO A 180 6.74 -8.07 -4.88
N TYR A 181 7.12 -8.77 -3.81
CA TYR A 181 7.43 -8.16 -2.52
C TYR A 181 8.66 -7.24 -2.58
N GLU A 182 9.75 -7.68 -3.20
CA GLU A 182 10.97 -6.85 -3.30
C GLU A 182 10.82 -5.74 -4.35
N LEU A 183 10.05 -5.97 -5.43
CA LEU A 183 9.72 -4.92 -6.39
C LEU A 183 8.86 -3.82 -5.75
N ASN A 184 7.87 -4.18 -4.92
CA ASN A 184 7.07 -3.21 -4.18
C ASN A 184 7.94 -2.28 -3.31
N LYS A 185 8.92 -2.83 -2.57
CA LYS A 185 9.83 -1.99 -1.78
C LYS A 185 10.59 -0.96 -2.61
N LYS A 186 10.96 -1.33 -3.84
CA LYS A 186 11.70 -0.44 -4.74
C LYS A 186 10.82 0.72 -5.23
N ILE A 187 9.55 0.46 -5.54
CA ILE A 187 8.64 1.49 -6.08
C ILE A 187 7.98 2.37 -5.01
N VAL A 188 7.87 1.90 -3.76
CA VAL A 188 7.29 2.66 -2.63
C VAL A 188 8.02 3.99 -2.39
N ARG A 189 9.33 4.03 -2.65
CA ARG A 189 10.12 5.27 -2.58
C ARG A 189 9.63 6.33 -3.57
N ASP A 190 9.17 5.93 -4.76
CA ASP A 190 8.67 6.84 -5.79
C ASP A 190 7.17 7.11 -5.67
N ALA A 191 6.45 6.32 -4.87
CA ALA A 191 5.00 6.41 -4.73
C ALA A 191 4.56 7.63 -3.91
N THR A 192 3.56 8.35 -4.39
CA THR A 192 2.90 9.44 -3.66
C THR A 192 1.78 8.91 -2.77
N VAL A 193 1.11 7.83 -3.20
CA VAL A 193 0.07 7.15 -2.42
C VAL A 193 0.49 5.70 -2.18
N VAL A 194 0.59 5.31 -0.91
CA VAL A 194 0.91 3.95 -0.50
C VAL A 194 -0.25 3.40 0.31
N VAL A 195 -0.91 2.36 -0.21
CA VAL A 195 -2.09 1.75 0.41
C VAL A 195 -1.70 0.44 1.07
N ILE A 196 -1.83 0.35 2.39
CA ILE A 196 -1.25 -0.75 3.19
C ILE A 196 -2.21 -1.24 4.28
N PRO A 197 -2.05 -2.49 4.78
CA PRO A 197 -2.80 -2.96 5.94
C PRO A 197 -2.43 -2.19 7.22
N TYR A 198 -3.36 -2.12 8.17
CA TYR A 198 -3.16 -1.50 9.49
C TYR A 198 -1.85 -1.92 10.19
N ILE A 199 -1.46 -3.19 10.09
CA ILE A 199 -0.28 -3.74 10.76
C ILE A 199 1.00 -2.95 10.46
N TYR A 200 1.10 -2.35 9.27
CA TYR A 200 2.29 -1.60 8.87
C TYR A 200 2.48 -0.28 9.63
N ILE A 201 1.45 0.22 10.32
CA ILE A 201 1.54 1.45 11.13
C ILE A 201 1.51 1.14 12.63
N PHE A 202 0.78 0.11 13.03
CA PHE A 202 0.56 -0.19 14.44
C PHE A 202 1.52 -1.25 15.03
N ASP A 203 2.23 -2.00 14.21
CA ASP A 203 3.41 -2.77 14.65
C ASP A 203 4.68 -1.93 14.47
N ILE A 204 5.43 -1.72 15.55
CA ILE A 204 6.61 -0.84 15.55
C ILE A 204 7.73 -1.34 14.62
N THR A 205 7.92 -2.66 14.51
CA THR A 205 8.98 -3.25 13.71
C THR A 205 8.66 -3.12 12.23
N ILE A 206 7.41 -3.38 11.85
CA ILE A 206 6.94 -3.26 10.47
C ILE A 206 6.85 -1.78 10.07
N ARG A 207 6.47 -0.89 10.97
CA ARG A 207 6.47 0.57 10.75
C ARG A 207 7.87 1.09 10.42
N ASN A 208 8.88 0.75 11.22
CA ASN A 208 10.25 1.17 10.97
C ASN A 208 10.72 0.69 9.58
N MET A 209 10.44 -0.58 9.27
CA MET A 209 10.72 -1.15 7.95
C MET A 209 10.02 -0.40 6.81
N LEU A 210 8.77 0.01 6.99
CA LEU A 210 8.02 0.78 6.00
C LEU A 210 8.68 2.14 5.76
N PHE A 211 9.04 2.87 6.82
CA PHE A 211 9.67 4.19 6.71
C PHE A 211 11.07 4.10 6.07
N ASP A 212 11.82 3.03 6.34
CA ASP A 212 13.07 2.74 5.62
C ASP A 212 12.86 2.60 4.09
N TRP A 213 11.74 2.00 3.67
CA TRP A 213 11.41 1.86 2.25
C TRP A 213 10.89 3.16 1.63
N LEU A 214 10.08 3.90 2.37
CA LEU A 214 9.52 5.18 1.92
C LEU A 214 10.62 6.24 1.74
N GLY A 215 11.63 6.23 2.61
CA GLY A 215 12.74 7.19 2.58
C GLY A 215 12.32 8.62 2.93
N VAL A 216 11.31 8.79 3.78
CA VAL A 216 10.82 10.08 4.28
C VAL A 216 10.63 10.02 5.79
N ALA A 217 10.60 11.18 6.46
CA ALA A 217 10.26 11.26 7.87
C ALA A 217 8.75 11.12 8.09
N GLU A 218 8.34 10.79 9.32
CA GLU A 218 6.91 10.65 9.65
C GLU A 218 6.13 11.96 9.51
N GLU A 219 6.77 13.09 9.81
CA GLU A 219 6.23 14.44 9.61
C GLU A 219 5.99 14.81 8.14
N ASP A 220 6.54 14.02 7.20
CA ASP A 220 6.33 14.16 5.75
C ASP A 220 5.21 13.26 5.21
N VAL A 221 4.44 12.64 6.11
CA VAL A 221 3.36 11.74 5.75
C VAL A 221 1.99 12.27 6.19
N LEU A 222 1.02 12.20 5.28
CA LEU A 222 -0.40 12.25 5.59
C LEU A 222 -0.90 10.83 5.85
N LEU A 223 -1.31 10.54 7.08
CA LEU A 223 -1.91 9.25 7.43
C LEU A 223 -3.44 9.31 7.31
N ILE A 224 -4.00 8.41 6.51
CA ILE A 224 -5.45 8.21 6.38
C ILE A 224 -5.79 6.83 6.92
N VAL A 225 -6.74 6.77 7.87
CA VAL A 225 -7.23 5.53 8.47
C VAL A 225 -8.65 5.23 7.97
N ASP A 226 -8.77 4.24 7.10
CA ASP A 226 -10.06 3.82 6.53
C ASP A 226 -10.82 2.92 7.48
N GLU A 227 -12.13 3.11 7.63
CA GLU A 227 -12.97 2.32 8.56
C GLU A 227 -12.43 2.27 10.00
N ALA A 228 -11.96 3.42 10.49
CA ALA A 228 -11.32 3.59 11.80
C ALA A 228 -12.16 3.12 13.00
N HIS A 229 -13.47 2.91 12.82
CA HIS A 229 -14.32 2.30 13.84
C HIS A 229 -13.85 0.87 14.23
N ASN A 230 -13.14 0.18 13.34
CA ASN A 230 -12.58 -1.15 13.62
C ASN A 230 -11.24 -1.10 14.36
N LEU A 231 -10.62 0.08 14.45
CA LEU A 231 -9.27 0.21 14.97
C LEU A 231 -9.14 -0.25 16.44
N PRO A 232 -10.08 0.07 17.36
CA PRO A 232 -9.97 -0.38 18.75
C PRO A 232 -9.96 -1.90 18.91
N ASP A 233 -10.84 -2.62 18.20
CA ASP A 233 -10.87 -4.09 18.21
C ASP A 233 -9.59 -4.66 17.58
N TYR A 234 -9.18 -4.10 16.43
CA TYR A 234 -7.95 -4.53 15.74
C TYR A 234 -6.70 -4.40 16.62
N LEU A 235 -6.54 -3.27 17.33
CA LEU A 235 -5.40 -3.07 18.22
C LEU A 235 -5.44 -4.01 19.42
N ARG A 236 -6.64 -4.27 19.97
CA ARG A 236 -6.79 -5.26 21.05
C ARG A 236 -6.33 -6.64 20.59
N ASP A 237 -6.73 -7.08 19.40
CA ASP A 237 -6.31 -8.37 18.85
C ASP A 237 -4.80 -8.41 18.57
N LEU A 238 -4.23 -7.35 17.97
CA LEU A 238 -2.81 -7.28 17.62
C LEU A 238 -1.89 -7.41 18.84
N PHE A 239 -2.27 -6.80 19.97
CA PHE A 239 -1.47 -6.81 21.20
C PHE A 239 -1.89 -7.90 22.19
N SER A 240 -2.88 -8.74 21.85
CA SER A 240 -3.29 -9.88 22.66
C SER A 240 -2.57 -11.15 22.21
N THR A 241 -2.23 -12.02 23.15
CA THR A 241 -1.73 -13.37 22.87
C THR A 241 -2.69 -14.38 23.49
N GLN A 242 -2.95 -15.48 22.79
CA GLN A 242 -3.76 -16.58 23.28
C GLN A 242 -2.89 -17.83 23.42
N LEU A 243 -3.12 -18.58 24.50
CA LEU A 243 -2.46 -19.85 24.76
C LEU A 243 -3.55 -20.92 24.88
N SER A 244 -3.50 -21.93 24.02
CA SER A 244 -4.40 -23.07 24.09
C SER A 244 -3.67 -24.30 24.62
N ALA A 245 -4.42 -25.24 25.23
CA ALA A 245 -3.84 -26.49 25.71
C ALA A 245 -3.19 -27.33 24.60
N TRP A 246 -3.60 -27.14 23.34
CA TRP A 246 -2.99 -27.80 22.18
C TRP A 246 -1.57 -27.28 21.90
N MET A 247 -1.28 -26.00 22.15
CA MET A 247 0.05 -25.41 21.98
C MET A 247 1.06 -25.81 23.06
N LEU A 248 0.57 -26.37 24.17
CA LEU A 248 1.39 -26.83 25.30
C LEU A 248 1.69 -28.34 25.27
N ARG A 249 1.11 -29.07 24.32
CA ARG A 249 1.35 -30.50 24.10
C ARG A 249 2.41 -30.70 23.04
#